data_AF-A0A9N9DMI2-F1
#
_entry.id   AF-A0A9N9DMI2-F1
#
_cell.length_a   1.000
_cell.length_b   1.000
_cell.length_c   1.000
_cell.angle_alpha   90.00
_cell.angle_beta   90.00
_cell.angle_gamma   90.00
#
_symmetry.space_group_name_H-M   'P 1'
#
loop_
_entity.id
_entity.type
_entity.pdbx_description
1 polymer ?
#
loop_
_entity_poly.entity_id
_entity_poly.type
_entity_poly.pdbx_seq_one_letter_code
_entity_poly.pdbx_strand_id
1 'polypeptide(L)'
;MAKKFDLDDLFGYETFKIVKVKDRRLGILHRAFQLAIFIYILFSILNSQLYLKKEPPVPGAVRITLQAPPTFTNPPYCTGGELPCVYWGADEIHFPNDAAGVAFFTTRATVTKYTAPENCNFLLPSSPGDPCIFNAKTSTGQIIMNKSYIADIENYTVMIEHSIRGKATSISLRNGLMDGELISAIDGKTKRSWTNATRAIEDPRANGDILSVKQILEAAGVDLEAPSFAPAAEGEINRSSGVVIVIVIDYENVPFKENVIKYKYLPQVIDGAEYKVTETIFNDDNSYTIKDRHGIRLVFQQYGQIGVFDFMALLTNLVAALALFKVATFLVELLMLKFLPQKDQYEQFKFEKTLDFSDIRKGTSDKGSVNSA
;
A
#
# COMPACT_ATOMS: atom_id res chain seq x y z
N MET A 1 3.44 -7.92 73.43
CA MET A 1 4.47 -7.13 72.74
C MET A 1 4.09 -7.06 71.26
N ALA A 2 3.54 -5.94 70.79
CA ALA A 2 3.30 -5.75 69.37
C ALA A 2 4.65 -5.67 68.66
N LYS A 3 4.90 -6.55 67.67
CA LYS A 3 6.04 -6.46 66.77
C LYS A 3 5.98 -5.07 66.12
N LYS A 4 6.87 -4.15 66.53
CA LYS A 4 7.05 -2.88 65.82
C LYS A 4 7.48 -3.28 64.40
N PHE A 5 6.63 -2.98 63.42
CA PHE A 5 6.99 -3.11 62.03
C PHE A 5 8.09 -2.09 61.75
N ASP A 6 9.29 -2.57 61.44
CA ASP A 6 10.37 -1.72 60.99
C ASP A 6 10.12 -1.38 59.52
N LEU A 7 9.92 -0.09 59.24
CA LEU A 7 9.66 0.39 57.89
C LEU A 7 10.92 0.29 57.02
N ASP A 8 12.11 0.32 57.62
CA ASP A 8 13.37 0.21 56.87
C ASP A 8 13.62 -1.23 56.40
N ASP A 9 13.24 -2.22 57.23
CA ASP A 9 13.22 -3.63 56.79
C ASP A 9 12.11 -3.89 55.75
N LEU A 10 10.96 -3.20 55.87
CA LEU A 10 9.85 -3.34 54.94
C LEU A 10 10.10 -2.68 53.57
N PHE A 11 10.83 -1.55 53.55
CA PHE A 11 11.15 -0.78 52.36
C PHE A 11 12.61 -0.95 51.89
N GLY A 12 13.36 -1.88 52.49
CA GLY A 12 14.67 -2.29 52.01
C GLY A 12 14.59 -2.90 50.61
N TYR A 13 15.52 -2.53 49.72
CA TYR A 13 15.62 -3.11 48.38
C TYR A 13 16.90 -3.94 48.24
N GLU A 14 16.76 -5.14 47.68
CA GLU A 14 17.90 -6.01 47.40
C GLU A 14 18.61 -5.57 46.11
N THR A 15 19.94 -5.54 46.12
CA THR A 15 20.76 -5.21 44.96
C THR A 15 21.86 -6.23 44.77
N PHE A 16 22.23 -6.48 43.51
CA PHE A 16 23.34 -7.37 43.19
C PHE A 16 24.68 -6.72 43.56
N LYS A 17 25.57 -7.50 44.20
CA LYS A 17 26.99 -7.16 44.37
C LYS A 17 27.67 -7.25 42.99
N ILE A 18 28.28 -6.15 42.53
CA ILE A 18 28.96 -6.08 41.23
C ILE A 18 30.48 -6.05 41.39
N VAL A 19 31.19 -6.66 40.44
CA VAL A 19 32.66 -6.67 40.40
C VAL A 19 33.13 -5.75 39.27
N LYS A 20 33.93 -4.73 39.60
CA LYS A 20 34.45 -3.78 38.62
C LYS A 20 35.79 -4.25 38.06
N VAL A 21 35.76 -4.88 36.88
CA VAL A 21 36.96 -5.33 36.18
C VAL A 21 37.69 -4.14 35.55
N LYS A 22 38.96 -3.93 35.93
CA LYS A 22 39.82 -2.84 35.42
C LYS A 22 40.77 -3.34 34.32
N ASP A 23 40.22 -3.82 33.20
CA ASP A 23 40.98 -4.22 32.01
C ASP A 23 40.59 -3.35 30.81
N ARG A 24 41.57 -2.70 30.16
CA ARG A 24 41.35 -1.84 28.99
C ARG A 24 40.83 -2.63 27.78
N ARG A 25 41.25 -3.88 27.58
CA ARG A 25 40.86 -4.69 26.42
C ARG A 25 39.37 -5.06 26.49
N LEU A 26 38.95 -5.59 27.64
CA LEU A 26 37.55 -5.92 27.91
C LEU A 26 36.68 -4.66 28.00
N GLY A 27 37.19 -3.58 28.61
CA GLY A 27 36.49 -2.31 28.71
C GLY A 27 36.20 -1.68 27.35
N ILE A 28 37.19 -1.61 26.45
CA ILE A 28 37.01 -1.10 25.09
C ILE A 28 36.02 -1.97 24.32
N LEU A 29 36.17 -3.30 24.39
CA LEU A 29 35.26 -4.23 23.71
C LEU A 29 33.81 -4.07 24.19
N HIS A 30 33.60 -3.99 25.51
CA HIS A 30 32.28 -3.82 26.09
C HIS A 30 31.65 -2.48 25.70
N ARG A 31 32.41 -1.37 25.74
CA ARG A 31 31.93 -0.06 25.29
C ARG A 31 31.65 -0.02 23.78
N ALA A 32 32.47 -0.69 22.97
CA ALA A 32 32.24 -0.81 21.53
C ALA A 32 30.94 -1.57 21.23
N PHE A 33 30.67 -2.69 21.91
CA PHE A 33 29.39 -3.40 21.78
C PHE A 33 28.21 -2.56 22.25
N GLN A 34 28.32 -1.87 23.39
CA GLN A 34 27.27 -0.96 23.88
C GLN A 34 26.95 0.13 22.86
N LEU A 35 27.98 0.77 22.27
CA LEU A 35 27.82 1.81 21.27
C LEU A 35 27.18 1.26 19.98
N ALA A 36 27.64 0.11 19.49
CA ALA A 36 27.09 -0.53 18.30
C ALA A 36 25.61 -0.91 18.50
N ILE A 37 25.26 -1.48 19.65
CA ILE A 37 23.88 -1.80 20.02
C ILE A 37 23.03 -0.53 20.12
N PHE A 38 23.53 0.53 20.75
CA PHE A 38 22.81 1.79 20.85
C PHE A 38 22.51 2.40 19.47
N ILE A 39 23.52 2.45 18.59
CA ILE A 39 23.35 2.92 17.20
C ILE A 39 22.34 2.05 16.46
N TYR A 40 22.43 0.72 16.60
CA TYR A 40 21.50 -0.21 15.99
C TYR A 40 20.06 -0.01 16.46
N ILE A 41 19.84 0.17 17.77
CA ILE A 41 18.51 0.42 18.34
C ILE A 41 17.95 1.74 17.81
N LEU A 42 18.72 2.82 17.83
CA LEU A 42 18.30 4.11 17.29
C LEU A 42 17.95 3.99 15.80
N PHE A 43 18.82 3.35 15.02
CA PHE A 43 18.57 3.12 13.60
C PHE A 43 17.29 2.31 13.38
N SER A 44 17.08 1.22 14.14
CA SER A 44 15.92 0.35 14.01
C SER A 44 14.61 1.07 14.38
N ILE A 45 14.60 1.84 15.47
CA ILE A 45 13.44 2.63 15.91
C ILE A 45 13.10 3.71 14.90
N LEU A 46 14.10 4.42 14.36
CA LEU A 46 13.88 5.52 13.42
C LEU A 46 13.48 5.03 12.03
N ASN A 47 14.22 4.07 11.47
CA ASN A 47 14.00 3.57 10.12
C ASN A 47 12.71 2.76 10.01
N SER A 48 12.43 1.88 10.99
CA SER A 48 11.21 1.06 10.98
C SER A 48 10.02 1.76 11.64
N GLN A 49 10.24 2.94 12.23
CA GLN A 49 9.25 3.73 12.97
C GLN A 49 8.56 2.89 14.06
N LEU A 50 9.34 2.19 14.88
CA LEU A 50 8.83 1.26 15.92
C LEU A 50 8.06 1.95 17.07
N TYR A 51 8.09 3.28 17.10
CA TYR A 51 7.28 4.11 17.99
C TYR A 51 5.84 4.31 17.50
N LEU A 52 5.53 3.83 16.29
CA LEU A 52 4.19 3.88 15.71
C LEU A 52 3.48 2.54 15.90
N LYS A 53 2.20 2.59 16.27
CA LYS A 53 1.30 1.45 16.15
C LYS A 53 0.79 1.40 14.71
N LYS A 54 1.46 0.60 13.88
CA LYS A 54 1.16 0.42 12.46
C LYS A 54 0.05 -0.60 12.23
N GLU A 55 -0.81 -0.33 11.25
CA GLU A 55 -1.84 -1.23 10.75
C GLU A 55 -2.02 -1.04 9.23
N PRO A 56 -2.48 -2.07 8.50
CA PRO A 56 -2.88 -1.87 7.12
C PRO A 56 -4.09 -0.91 7.06
N PRO A 57 -4.14 0.01 6.08
CA PRO A 57 -5.27 0.91 5.93
C PRO A 57 -6.53 0.10 5.59
N VAL A 58 -7.65 0.43 6.23
CA VAL A 58 -8.97 -0.07 5.83
C VAL A 58 -9.36 0.69 4.56
N PRO A 59 -9.68 -0.01 3.46
CA PRO A 59 -10.03 0.67 2.23
C PRO A 59 -11.28 1.54 2.39
N GLY A 60 -11.18 2.80 1.99
CA GLY A 60 -12.30 3.74 1.96
C GLY A 60 -12.94 3.86 0.58
N ALA A 61 -13.71 4.92 0.37
CA ALA A 61 -14.28 5.21 -0.94
C ALA A 61 -13.19 5.70 -1.90
N VAL A 62 -13.19 5.17 -3.12
CA VAL A 62 -12.44 5.68 -4.27
C VAL A 62 -13.44 6.08 -5.33
N ARG A 63 -13.47 7.37 -5.65
CA ARG A 63 -14.35 7.95 -6.66
C ARG A 63 -13.50 8.50 -7.80
N ILE A 64 -13.94 8.22 -9.01
CA ILE A 64 -13.29 8.67 -10.24
C ILE A 64 -14.32 9.47 -11.03
N THR A 65 -13.90 10.63 -11.52
CA THR A 65 -14.70 11.41 -12.47
C THR A 65 -13.84 11.81 -13.65
N LEU A 66 -14.45 11.83 -14.83
CA LEU A 66 -13.81 12.22 -16.07
C LEU A 66 -14.33 13.60 -16.49
N GLN A 67 -13.47 14.44 -17.05
CA GLN A 67 -13.84 15.72 -17.62
C GLN A 67 -13.23 15.87 -19.03
N ALA A 68 -14.05 16.36 -19.95
CA ALA A 68 -13.63 16.62 -21.33
C ALA A 68 -12.70 17.84 -21.42
N PRO A 69 -11.73 17.83 -22.36
CA PRO A 69 -10.92 19.01 -22.61
C PRO A 69 -11.78 20.18 -23.13
N PRO A 70 -11.36 21.44 -22.92
CA PRO A 70 -12.12 22.61 -23.37
C PRO A 70 -12.17 22.72 -24.91
N THR A 71 -11.21 22.13 -25.60
CA THR A 71 -11.12 22.11 -27.06
C THR A 71 -10.68 20.73 -27.51
N PHE A 72 -11.46 20.10 -28.39
CA PHE A 72 -11.10 18.82 -28.99
C PHE A 72 -10.03 18.99 -30.04
N THR A 73 -9.02 18.11 -29.99
CA THR A 73 -8.01 18.01 -31.05
C THR A 73 -8.28 16.79 -31.92
N ASN A 74 -7.76 16.78 -33.16
CA ASN A 74 -7.85 15.62 -34.04
C ASN A 74 -6.52 14.86 -34.01
N PRO A 75 -6.45 13.70 -33.32
CA PRO A 75 -5.20 12.96 -33.18
C PRO A 75 -4.75 12.31 -34.50
N PRO A 76 -3.46 11.96 -34.65
CA PRO A 76 -2.94 11.34 -35.86
C PRO A 76 -3.65 10.04 -36.26
N TYR A 77 -4.08 9.23 -35.29
CA TYR A 77 -4.80 7.97 -35.54
C TYR A 77 -6.19 8.18 -36.17
N CYS A 78 -6.73 9.39 -36.11
CA CYS A 78 -8.01 9.74 -36.74
C CYS A 78 -7.85 10.24 -38.18
N THR A 79 -6.64 10.63 -38.60
CA THR A 79 -6.35 11.21 -39.93
C THR A 79 -5.69 10.22 -40.89
N GLY A 80 -6.08 8.94 -40.82
CA GLY A 80 -5.50 7.87 -41.64
C GLY A 80 -5.52 6.47 -41.01
N GLY A 81 -6.15 6.29 -39.84
CA GLY A 81 -6.31 4.99 -39.20
C GLY A 81 -7.35 4.09 -39.89
N GLU A 82 -7.36 2.81 -39.49
CA GLU A 82 -8.26 1.78 -40.05
C GLU A 82 -9.75 2.03 -39.75
N LEU A 83 -10.05 2.78 -38.68
CA LEU A 83 -11.42 3.05 -38.23
C LEU A 83 -11.69 4.57 -38.17
N PRO A 84 -12.93 5.01 -38.43
CA PRO A 84 -13.32 6.40 -38.26
C PRO A 84 -13.27 6.80 -36.77
N CYS A 85 -13.10 8.10 -36.53
CA CYS A 85 -13.13 8.68 -35.20
C CYS A 85 -14.43 9.43 -34.92
N VAL A 86 -14.92 9.30 -33.70
CA VAL A 86 -16.06 10.04 -33.16
C VAL A 86 -15.68 10.70 -31.85
N TYR A 87 -16.35 11.78 -31.49
CA TYR A 87 -16.13 12.52 -30.25
C TYR A 87 -17.31 12.29 -29.31
N TRP A 88 -17.03 11.81 -28.11
CA TRP A 88 -18.02 11.55 -27.07
C TRP A 88 -17.82 12.49 -25.89
N GLY A 89 -18.88 12.71 -25.09
CA GLY A 89 -18.75 13.44 -23.84
C GLY A 89 -18.09 12.60 -22.73
N ALA A 90 -17.68 13.25 -21.64
CA ALA A 90 -17.06 12.54 -20.51
C ALA A 90 -17.98 11.46 -19.89
N ASP A 91 -19.26 11.79 -19.69
CA ASP A 91 -20.26 10.86 -19.15
C ASP A 91 -20.64 9.74 -20.13
N GLU A 92 -20.38 9.93 -21.42
CA GLU A 92 -20.60 8.90 -22.44
C GLU A 92 -19.43 7.92 -22.49
N ILE A 93 -18.21 8.41 -22.26
CA ILE A 93 -16.96 7.64 -22.27
C ILE A 93 -16.83 6.80 -21.00
N HIS A 94 -17.08 7.43 -19.85
CA HIS A 94 -16.99 6.78 -18.55
C HIS A 94 -18.21 5.88 -18.35
N PHE A 95 -17.98 4.59 -18.12
CA PHE A 95 -19.09 3.64 -17.95
C PHE A 95 -18.70 2.44 -17.07
N PRO A 96 -19.49 2.07 -16.06
CA PRO A 96 -20.57 2.86 -15.47
C PRO A 96 -19.99 4.02 -14.65
N ASN A 97 -20.77 5.10 -14.51
CA ASN A 97 -20.31 6.33 -13.87
C ASN A 97 -20.22 6.27 -12.33
N ASP A 98 -20.78 5.24 -11.72
CA ASP A 98 -20.96 5.10 -10.26
C ASP A 98 -20.13 3.95 -9.65
N ALA A 99 -19.26 3.30 -10.43
CA ALA A 99 -18.49 2.18 -9.91
C ALA A 99 -17.44 2.63 -8.88
N ALA A 100 -17.46 1.98 -7.71
CA ALA A 100 -16.49 2.23 -6.66
C ALA A 100 -15.16 1.52 -6.95
N GLY A 101 -14.04 2.26 -6.91
CA GLY A 101 -12.70 1.69 -7.03
C GLY A 101 -12.33 1.15 -8.42
N VAL A 102 -13.20 1.32 -9.42
CA VAL A 102 -12.89 0.99 -10.81
C VAL A 102 -13.43 2.10 -11.71
N ALA A 103 -12.71 2.39 -12.79
CA ALA A 103 -13.17 3.29 -13.83
C ALA A 103 -12.95 2.61 -15.18
N PHE A 104 -13.87 2.80 -16.11
CA PHE A 104 -13.68 2.33 -17.48
C PHE A 104 -13.95 3.47 -18.46
N PHE A 105 -12.97 3.72 -19.31
CA PHE A 105 -13.00 4.75 -20.33
C PHE A 105 -13.02 4.11 -21.71
N THR A 106 -14.06 4.41 -22.47
CA THR A 106 -14.27 3.84 -23.80
C THR A 106 -13.31 4.45 -24.82
N THR A 107 -12.53 3.63 -25.51
CA THR A 107 -11.61 4.03 -26.59
C THR A 107 -12.10 3.58 -27.97
N ARG A 108 -12.94 2.55 -28.02
CA ARG A 108 -13.61 2.08 -29.23
C ARG A 108 -15.04 1.66 -28.89
N ALA A 109 -15.98 2.00 -29.75
CA ALA A 109 -17.35 1.51 -29.61
C ALA A 109 -18.02 1.20 -30.94
N THR A 110 -19.05 0.35 -30.87
CA THR A 110 -20.01 0.10 -31.95
C THR A 110 -21.40 0.16 -31.35
N VAL A 111 -22.34 0.84 -32.02
CA VAL A 111 -23.71 0.99 -31.52
C VAL A 111 -24.69 0.39 -32.50
N THR A 112 -25.46 -0.59 -32.03
CA THR A 112 -26.47 -1.30 -32.83
C THR A 112 -27.83 -1.19 -32.16
N LYS A 113 -28.84 -0.78 -32.93
CA LYS A 113 -30.24 -0.76 -32.50
C LYS A 113 -30.97 -1.98 -33.04
N TYR A 114 -31.58 -2.73 -32.14
CA TYR A 114 -32.35 -3.92 -32.44
C TYR A 114 -33.83 -3.59 -32.28
N THR A 115 -34.55 -3.63 -33.39
CA THR A 115 -36.00 -3.40 -33.40
C THR A 115 -36.72 -4.71 -33.11
N ALA A 116 -37.80 -4.64 -32.33
CA ALA A 116 -38.65 -5.80 -32.12
C ALA A 116 -39.35 -6.19 -33.43
N PRO A 117 -39.50 -7.49 -33.73
CA PRO A 117 -40.35 -7.96 -34.81
C PRO A 117 -41.79 -7.45 -34.66
N GLU A 118 -42.55 -7.41 -35.77
CA GLU A 118 -43.97 -7.03 -35.72
C GLU A 118 -44.74 -7.89 -34.70
N ASN A 119 -45.53 -7.24 -33.85
CA ASN A 119 -46.31 -7.83 -32.75
C ASN A 119 -45.50 -8.38 -31.55
N CYS A 120 -44.19 -8.11 -31.47
CA CYS A 120 -43.37 -8.46 -30.30
C CYS A 120 -43.13 -7.27 -29.38
N ASN A 121 -43.14 -7.51 -28.07
CA ASN A 121 -42.71 -6.56 -27.05
C ASN A 121 -41.63 -7.17 -26.16
N PHE A 122 -40.43 -6.58 -26.21
CA PHE A 122 -39.26 -7.05 -25.48
C PHE A 122 -39.34 -6.86 -23.96
N LEU A 123 -40.29 -6.07 -23.44
CA LEU A 123 -40.56 -5.92 -22.00
C LEU A 123 -41.51 -6.96 -21.44
N LEU A 124 -42.28 -7.63 -22.29
CA LEU A 124 -43.25 -8.61 -21.82
C LEU A 124 -42.56 -9.94 -21.50
N PRO A 125 -42.99 -10.63 -20.44
CA PRO A 125 -42.44 -11.94 -20.10
C PRO A 125 -42.70 -12.92 -21.24
N SER A 126 -41.62 -13.46 -21.78
CA SER A 126 -41.64 -14.46 -22.87
C SER A 126 -41.43 -15.87 -22.30
N SER A 127 -42.00 -16.87 -22.97
CA SER A 127 -41.77 -18.29 -22.68
C SER A 127 -40.61 -18.85 -23.50
N PRO A 128 -39.90 -19.91 -23.06
CA PRO A 128 -38.85 -20.54 -23.87
C PRO A 128 -39.36 -20.88 -25.29
N GLY A 129 -38.68 -20.36 -26.32
CA GLY A 129 -39.06 -20.55 -27.73
C GLY A 129 -39.99 -19.48 -28.31
N ASP A 130 -40.38 -18.47 -27.53
CA ASP A 130 -41.11 -17.31 -28.03
C ASP A 130 -40.24 -16.49 -29.00
N PRO A 131 -40.71 -16.20 -30.24
CA PRO A 131 -39.97 -15.37 -31.21
C PRO A 131 -39.70 -13.95 -30.68
N CYS A 132 -40.38 -13.52 -29.62
CA CYS A 132 -40.20 -12.23 -28.99
C CYS A 132 -39.08 -12.19 -27.93
N ILE A 133 -38.36 -13.30 -27.70
CA ILE A 133 -37.13 -13.27 -26.88
C ILE A 133 -36.04 -12.50 -27.63
N PHE A 134 -35.55 -11.42 -27.01
CA PHE A 134 -34.43 -10.67 -27.58
C PHE A 134 -33.16 -11.52 -27.63
N ASN A 135 -32.53 -11.58 -28.80
CA ASN A 135 -31.23 -12.21 -28.98
C ASN A 135 -30.44 -11.46 -30.06
N ALA A 136 -29.34 -10.82 -29.66
CA ALA A 136 -28.51 -9.99 -30.54
C ALA A 136 -27.95 -10.73 -31.77
N LYS A 137 -27.87 -12.08 -31.75
CA LYS A 137 -27.41 -12.87 -32.90
C LYS A 137 -28.49 -13.12 -33.95
N THR A 138 -29.77 -13.09 -33.57
CA THR A 138 -30.89 -13.46 -34.44
C THR A 138 -31.83 -12.28 -34.72
N SER A 139 -31.90 -11.29 -33.83
CA SER A 139 -32.73 -10.10 -34.00
C SER A 139 -32.14 -9.16 -35.05
N THR A 140 -33.00 -8.50 -35.83
CA THR A 140 -32.58 -7.55 -36.87
C THR A 140 -31.98 -6.29 -36.24
N GLY A 141 -30.65 -6.18 -36.30
CA GLY A 141 -29.89 -5.03 -35.83
C GLY A 141 -29.57 -4.04 -36.95
N GLN A 142 -29.83 -2.76 -36.71
CA GLN A 142 -29.37 -1.65 -37.53
C GLN A 142 -28.18 -0.98 -36.82
N ILE A 143 -27.03 -0.94 -37.48
CA ILE A 143 -25.86 -0.22 -36.96
C ILE A 143 -26.14 1.28 -37.03
N ILE A 144 -26.20 1.93 -35.87
CA ILE A 144 -26.33 3.39 -35.75
C ILE A 144 -24.95 4.04 -35.81
N MET A 145 -23.98 3.42 -35.15
CA MET A 145 -22.59 3.87 -35.14
C MET A 145 -21.70 2.71 -35.55
N ASN A 146 -21.00 2.87 -36.67
CA ASN A 146 -20.00 1.93 -37.13
C ASN A 146 -18.88 1.79 -36.08
N LYS A 147 -18.12 0.69 -36.16
CA LYS A 147 -16.92 0.47 -35.32
C LYS A 147 -16.00 1.69 -35.47
N SER A 148 -15.92 2.50 -34.42
CA SER A 148 -15.24 3.81 -34.44
C SER A 148 -14.38 3.96 -33.18
N TYR A 149 -13.27 4.69 -33.31
CA TYR A 149 -12.49 5.11 -32.16
C TYR A 149 -13.09 6.35 -31.51
N ILE A 150 -12.98 6.43 -30.19
CA ILE A 150 -13.28 7.64 -29.46
C ILE A 150 -12.04 8.52 -29.48
N ALA A 151 -12.15 9.66 -30.12
CA ALA A 151 -11.04 10.58 -30.31
C ALA A 151 -10.67 11.34 -29.03
N ASP A 152 -9.40 11.73 -28.97
CA ASP A 152 -8.85 12.69 -28.00
C ASP A 152 -8.91 12.22 -26.53
N ILE A 153 -9.15 10.93 -26.29
CA ILE A 153 -9.31 10.34 -24.94
C ILE A 153 -8.11 10.62 -24.03
N GLU A 154 -6.91 10.69 -24.59
CA GLU A 154 -5.67 10.96 -23.86
C GLU A 154 -5.65 12.34 -23.19
N ASN A 155 -6.36 13.31 -23.77
CA ASN A 155 -6.43 14.69 -23.31
C ASN A 155 -7.54 14.93 -22.27
N TYR A 156 -8.35 13.92 -21.97
CA TYR A 156 -9.32 14.00 -20.88
C TYR A 156 -8.63 14.04 -19.53
N THR A 157 -9.22 14.78 -18.60
CA THR A 157 -8.74 14.88 -17.22
C THR A 157 -9.55 13.96 -16.32
N VAL A 158 -8.83 13.19 -15.51
CA VAL A 158 -9.35 12.29 -14.50
C VAL A 158 -9.14 12.94 -13.15
N MET A 159 -10.20 13.05 -12.35
CA MET A 159 -10.08 13.37 -10.94
C MET A 159 -10.24 12.09 -10.11
N ILE A 160 -9.28 11.87 -9.21
CA ILE A 160 -9.26 10.73 -8.30
C ILE A 160 -9.46 11.25 -6.87
N GLU A 161 -10.54 10.84 -6.25
CA GLU A 161 -10.81 11.10 -4.84
C GLU A 161 -10.71 9.78 -4.10
N HIS A 162 -9.94 9.73 -3.03
CA HIS A 162 -9.86 8.54 -2.20
C HIS A 162 -9.75 8.86 -0.72
N SER A 163 -10.25 7.92 0.08
CA SER A 163 -10.19 8.00 1.53
C SER A 163 -9.67 6.70 2.13
N ILE A 164 -9.10 6.80 3.32
CA ILE A 164 -8.63 5.68 4.13
C ILE A 164 -9.05 5.85 5.58
N ARG A 165 -9.16 4.73 6.28
CA ARG A 165 -9.42 4.71 7.72
C ARG A 165 -8.51 3.73 8.44
N GLY A 166 -8.17 4.04 9.68
CA GLY A 166 -7.62 3.10 10.64
C GLY A 166 -8.68 2.13 11.18
N LYS A 167 -8.29 0.88 11.43
CA LYS A 167 -9.16 -0.10 12.09
C LYS A 167 -9.14 0.09 13.61
N ALA A 168 -7.94 0.14 14.18
CA ALA A 168 -7.71 0.32 15.61
C ALA A 168 -7.25 1.74 15.95
N THR A 169 -6.77 2.50 14.96
CA THR A 169 -6.37 3.90 15.13
C THR A 169 -7.50 4.86 14.76
N SER A 170 -7.42 6.11 15.21
CA SER A 170 -8.38 7.18 14.89
C SER A 170 -8.15 7.82 13.52
N ILE A 171 -7.34 7.20 12.66
CA ILE A 171 -7.03 7.74 11.33
C ILE A 171 -8.29 7.72 10.47
N SER A 172 -8.64 8.86 9.90
CA SER A 172 -9.70 9.00 8.88
C SER A 172 -9.31 10.16 7.98
N LEU A 173 -8.76 9.86 6.81
CA LEU A 173 -8.17 10.85 5.93
C LEU A 173 -8.72 10.72 4.51
N ARG A 174 -8.85 11.86 3.85
CA ARG A 174 -9.07 11.99 2.41
C ARG A 174 -7.78 12.43 1.74
N ASN A 175 -7.59 12.10 0.47
CA ASN A 175 -6.38 12.41 -0.28
C ASN A 175 -6.05 13.90 -0.38
N GLY A 176 -7.06 14.78 -0.40
CA GLY A 176 -6.83 16.23 -0.33
C GLY A 176 -6.08 16.71 0.93
N LEU A 177 -6.01 15.92 2.00
CA LEU A 177 -5.26 16.22 3.23
C LEU A 177 -3.89 15.51 3.31
N MET A 178 -3.53 14.75 2.28
CA MET A 178 -2.30 13.98 2.20
C MET A 178 -1.47 14.47 1.00
N ASP A 179 -0.15 14.33 1.11
CA ASP A 179 0.74 14.54 -0.03
C ASP A 179 0.76 13.26 -0.89
N GLY A 180 0.67 13.43 -2.20
CA GLY A 180 0.54 12.34 -3.17
C GLY A 180 1.64 12.37 -4.22
N GLU A 181 1.99 11.21 -4.77
CA GLU A 181 2.93 11.10 -5.89
C GLU A 181 2.43 10.08 -6.93
N LEU A 182 2.65 10.35 -8.21
CA LEU A 182 2.47 9.40 -9.30
C LEU A 182 3.83 8.84 -9.67
N ILE A 183 4.01 7.54 -9.51
CA ILE A 183 5.25 6.85 -9.84
C ILE A 183 5.09 6.15 -11.19
N SER A 184 6.11 6.21 -12.03
CA SER A 184 6.11 5.48 -13.30
C SER A 184 6.58 4.03 -13.11
N ALA A 185 5.88 3.07 -13.70
CA ALA A 185 6.23 1.66 -13.68
C ALA A 185 7.50 1.35 -14.48
N ILE A 186 7.89 2.23 -15.41
CA ILE A 186 9.07 2.01 -16.27
C ILE A 186 10.37 2.30 -15.51
N ASP A 187 10.44 3.46 -14.86
CA ASP A 187 11.69 3.99 -14.27
C ASP A 187 11.64 4.13 -12.74
N GLY A 188 10.49 3.89 -12.12
CA GLY A 188 10.28 4.05 -10.68
C GLY A 188 10.38 5.52 -10.21
N LYS A 189 10.36 6.49 -11.12
CA LYS A 189 10.49 7.91 -10.79
C LYS A 189 9.14 8.57 -10.63
N THR A 190 9.11 9.61 -9.80
CA THR A 190 7.95 10.48 -9.62
C THR A 190 7.70 11.29 -10.89
N LYS A 191 6.56 11.05 -11.56
CA LYS A 191 6.11 11.80 -12.74
C LYS A 191 5.33 13.06 -12.35
N ARG A 192 4.60 13.00 -11.23
CA ARG A 192 3.78 14.09 -10.73
C ARG A 192 3.68 13.99 -9.21
N SER A 193 3.56 15.13 -8.53
CA SER A 193 3.29 15.18 -7.10
C SER A 193 2.16 16.15 -6.80
N TRP A 194 1.46 15.89 -5.71
CA TRP A 194 0.38 16.72 -5.20
C TRP A 194 0.64 17.06 -3.74
N THR A 195 0.45 18.32 -3.41
CA THR A 195 0.43 18.86 -2.07
C THR A 195 -0.84 19.69 -1.90
N ASN A 196 -1.17 20.06 -0.66
CA ASN A 196 -2.29 20.96 -0.42
C ASN A 196 -2.18 22.28 -1.24
N ALA A 197 -0.97 22.84 -1.35
CA ALA A 197 -0.73 24.06 -2.11
C ALA A 197 -0.92 23.88 -3.62
N THR A 198 -0.41 22.78 -4.20
CA THR A 198 -0.55 22.56 -5.66
C THR A 198 -2.00 22.30 -6.06
N ARG A 199 -2.77 21.58 -5.23
CA ARG A 199 -4.21 21.37 -5.48
C ARG A 199 -4.97 22.69 -5.47
N ALA A 200 -4.70 23.55 -4.48
CA ALA A 200 -5.35 24.85 -4.38
C ALA A 200 -5.04 25.80 -5.55
N ILE A 201 -3.86 25.65 -6.18
CA ILE A 201 -3.47 26.43 -7.37
C ILE A 201 -4.19 25.92 -8.62
N GLU A 202 -4.28 24.60 -8.80
CA GLU A 202 -4.96 24.00 -9.96
C GLU A 202 -6.47 24.26 -9.93
N ASP A 203 -7.10 23.97 -8.80
CA ASP A 203 -8.50 24.29 -8.56
C ASP A 203 -8.74 24.39 -7.05
N PRO A 204 -9.05 25.59 -6.52
CA PRO A 204 -9.36 25.80 -5.10
C PRO A 204 -10.53 24.94 -4.59
N ARG A 205 -11.36 24.37 -5.48
CA ARG A 205 -12.50 23.52 -5.16
C ARG A 205 -12.23 22.03 -5.39
N ALA A 206 -11.08 21.67 -5.96
CA ALA A 206 -10.73 20.27 -6.18
C ALA A 206 -10.47 19.57 -4.84
N ASN A 207 -11.25 18.53 -4.57
CA ASN A 207 -11.09 17.69 -3.38
C ASN A 207 -10.24 16.44 -3.64
N GLY A 208 -9.86 16.20 -4.91
CA GLY A 208 -9.08 15.06 -5.36
C GLY A 208 -7.84 15.46 -6.18
N ASP A 209 -7.18 14.45 -6.73
CA ASP A 209 -6.01 14.64 -7.59
C ASP A 209 -6.44 14.64 -9.04
N ILE A 210 -5.97 15.63 -9.79
CA ILE A 210 -6.28 15.78 -11.21
C ILE A 210 -5.05 15.36 -12.02
N LEU A 211 -5.27 14.56 -13.06
CA LEU A 211 -4.28 14.14 -14.04
C LEU A 211 -4.94 13.76 -15.35
N SER A 212 -4.22 13.85 -16.47
CA SER A 212 -4.78 13.41 -17.75
C SER A 212 -4.73 11.88 -17.91
N VAL A 213 -5.61 11.33 -18.73
CA VAL A 213 -5.55 9.91 -19.14
C VAL A 213 -4.18 9.59 -19.73
N LYS A 214 -3.62 10.50 -20.53
CA LYS A 214 -2.24 10.40 -21.04
C LYS A 214 -1.21 10.18 -19.94
N GLN A 215 -1.25 10.96 -18.86
CA GLN A 215 -0.30 10.83 -17.75
C GLN A 215 -0.43 9.47 -17.04
N ILE A 216 -1.63 8.92 -16.93
CA ILE A 216 -1.86 7.58 -16.37
C ILE A 216 -1.25 6.52 -17.28
N LEU A 217 -1.48 6.61 -18.59
CA LEU A 217 -0.95 5.68 -19.59
C LEU A 217 0.58 5.72 -19.63
N GLU A 218 1.18 6.91 -19.68
CA GLU A 218 2.63 7.11 -19.65
C GLU A 218 3.25 6.58 -18.36
N ALA A 219 2.60 6.79 -17.21
CA ALA A 219 3.07 6.25 -15.94
C ALA A 219 2.93 4.71 -15.86
N ALA A 220 1.89 4.14 -16.45
CA ALA A 220 1.71 2.68 -16.56
C ALA A 220 2.65 2.03 -17.59
N GLY A 221 3.28 2.84 -18.46
CA GLY A 221 4.08 2.37 -19.59
C GLY A 221 3.26 1.78 -20.73
N VAL A 222 2.04 2.26 -20.93
CA VAL A 222 1.11 1.80 -21.97
C VAL A 222 1.09 2.80 -23.13
N ASP A 223 1.32 2.28 -24.33
CA ASP A 223 0.99 2.97 -25.58
C ASP A 223 -0.26 2.32 -26.19
N LEU A 224 -1.27 3.12 -26.48
CA LEU A 224 -2.53 2.64 -27.08
C LEU A 224 -2.37 2.26 -28.54
N GLU A 225 -1.34 2.77 -29.23
CA GLU A 225 -1.04 2.40 -30.62
C GLU A 225 -0.14 1.16 -30.73
N ALA A 226 0.39 0.67 -29.60
CA ALA A 226 1.16 -0.56 -29.57
C ALA A 226 0.27 -1.80 -29.79
N PRO A 227 0.86 -2.94 -30.22
CA PRO A 227 0.13 -4.20 -30.33
C PRO A 227 -0.59 -4.57 -29.04
N SER A 228 -1.77 -5.16 -29.19
CA SER A 228 -2.61 -5.62 -28.09
C SER A 228 -1.85 -6.58 -27.18
N PHE A 229 -1.93 -6.35 -25.87
CA PHE A 229 -1.43 -7.31 -24.87
C PHE A 229 -2.22 -8.61 -24.84
N ALA A 230 -3.49 -8.60 -25.27
CA ALA A 230 -4.39 -9.73 -25.14
C ALA A 230 -4.21 -10.78 -26.25
N PRO A 231 -4.00 -12.08 -25.92
CA PRO A 231 -3.88 -13.15 -26.91
C PRO A 231 -5.13 -13.34 -27.77
N ALA A 232 -6.31 -12.97 -27.25
CA ALA A 232 -7.58 -13.10 -27.95
C ALA A 232 -7.80 -12.03 -29.04
N ALA A 233 -6.97 -10.97 -29.05
CA ALA A 233 -7.05 -9.86 -29.99
C ALA A 233 -5.76 -9.78 -30.83
N GLU A 234 -5.36 -10.91 -31.42
CA GLU A 234 -4.18 -11.01 -32.27
C GLU A 234 -4.30 -10.08 -33.49
N GLY A 235 -3.28 -9.24 -33.70
CA GLY A 235 -3.24 -8.26 -34.78
C GLY A 235 -3.99 -6.95 -34.50
N GLU A 236 -4.65 -6.79 -33.35
CA GLU A 236 -5.23 -5.50 -32.93
C GLU A 236 -4.23 -4.65 -32.13
N ILE A 237 -4.49 -3.34 -32.05
CA ILE A 237 -3.79 -2.41 -31.15
C ILE A 237 -4.52 -2.29 -29.81
N ASN A 238 -3.81 -1.87 -28.77
CA ASN A 238 -4.33 -1.64 -27.42
C ASN A 238 -5.57 -0.72 -27.38
N ARG A 239 -5.65 0.27 -28.28
CA ARG A 239 -6.85 1.13 -28.43
C ARG A 239 -8.10 0.35 -28.82
N SER A 240 -7.96 -0.69 -29.66
CA SER A 240 -9.08 -1.48 -30.19
C SER A 240 -9.50 -2.61 -29.25
N SER A 241 -8.53 -3.32 -28.66
CA SER A 241 -8.80 -4.44 -27.76
C SER A 241 -9.20 -3.97 -26.36
N GLY A 242 -8.59 -2.88 -25.89
CA GLY A 242 -8.72 -2.38 -24.52
C GLY A 242 -7.58 -2.87 -23.63
N VAL A 243 -7.33 -2.14 -22.54
CA VAL A 243 -6.22 -2.39 -21.62
C VAL A 243 -6.70 -2.36 -20.18
N VAL A 244 -6.09 -3.18 -19.32
CA VAL A 244 -6.38 -3.18 -17.88
C VAL A 244 -5.15 -2.64 -17.14
N ILE A 245 -5.35 -1.57 -16.39
CA ILE A 245 -4.32 -0.93 -15.56
C ILE A 245 -4.76 -1.03 -14.10
N VAL A 246 -3.95 -1.69 -13.30
CA VAL A 246 -4.12 -1.72 -11.84
C VAL A 246 -3.30 -0.59 -11.25
N ILE A 247 -3.94 0.26 -10.44
CA ILE A 247 -3.31 1.38 -9.76
C ILE A 247 -3.33 1.08 -8.27
N VAL A 248 -2.18 0.69 -7.74
CA VAL A 248 -2.02 0.53 -6.29
C VAL A 248 -1.79 1.91 -5.68
N ILE A 249 -2.64 2.28 -4.73
CA ILE A 249 -2.48 3.45 -3.86
C ILE A 249 -1.77 2.97 -2.60
N ASP A 250 -0.46 3.18 -2.53
CA ASP A 250 0.38 2.77 -1.41
C ASP A 250 0.48 3.90 -0.38
N TYR A 251 0.03 3.65 0.86
CA TYR A 251 0.04 4.61 1.96
C TYR A 251 1.19 4.35 2.92
N GLU A 252 1.89 5.42 3.30
CA GLU A 252 2.98 5.36 4.26
C GLU A 252 3.04 6.61 5.15
N ASN A 253 3.52 6.44 6.39
CA ASN A 253 3.83 7.57 7.26
C ASN A 253 5.05 8.34 6.75
N VAL A 254 4.97 9.67 6.77
CA VAL A 254 6.14 10.50 6.48
C VAL A 254 7.19 10.33 7.58
N PRO A 255 8.43 9.97 7.25
CA PRO A 255 9.49 9.87 8.24
C PRO A 255 9.64 11.17 9.03
N PHE A 256 9.80 11.06 10.35
CA PHE A 256 10.01 12.19 11.27
C PHE A 256 8.88 13.23 11.35
N LYS A 257 7.71 12.99 10.73
CA LYS A 257 6.51 13.82 10.92
C LYS A 257 5.43 13.01 11.62
N GLU A 258 4.92 13.56 12.72
CA GLU A 258 3.88 12.90 13.51
C GLU A 258 2.53 12.96 12.79
N ASN A 259 1.84 11.82 12.69
CA ASN A 259 0.48 11.71 12.15
C ASN A 259 0.30 12.28 10.73
N VAL A 260 1.40 12.44 9.97
CA VAL A 260 1.36 12.82 8.55
C VAL A 260 1.52 11.57 7.71
N ILE A 261 0.54 11.32 6.86
CA ILE A 261 0.50 10.19 5.92
C ILE A 261 0.58 10.77 4.51
N LYS A 262 1.36 10.10 3.67
CA LYS A 262 1.43 10.35 2.24
C LYS A 262 1.05 9.09 1.48
N TYR A 263 0.81 9.23 0.18
CA TYR A 263 0.49 8.10 -0.67
C TYR A 263 1.17 8.18 -2.03
N LYS A 264 1.27 7.04 -2.70
CA LYS A 264 1.82 6.90 -4.04
C LYS A 264 0.86 6.13 -4.93
N TYR A 265 0.59 6.64 -6.12
CA TYR A 265 -0.05 5.89 -7.19
C TYR A 265 1.02 5.09 -7.94
N LEU A 266 0.84 3.77 -7.99
CA LEU A 266 1.68 2.81 -8.68
C LEU A 266 0.83 2.15 -9.80
N PRO A 267 0.66 2.82 -10.95
CA PRO A 267 -0.05 2.27 -12.10
C PRO A 267 0.79 1.19 -12.78
N GLN A 268 0.18 0.04 -13.08
CA GLN A 268 0.81 -1.06 -13.78
C GLN A 268 -0.19 -1.73 -14.72
N VAL A 269 0.23 -2.00 -15.96
CA VAL A 269 -0.57 -2.76 -16.92
C VAL A 269 -0.59 -4.25 -16.56
N ILE A 270 -1.74 -4.90 -16.75
CA ILE A 270 -1.87 -6.35 -16.66
C ILE A 270 -1.70 -6.93 -18.07
N ASP A 271 -0.54 -7.54 -18.31
CA ASP A 271 -0.24 -8.19 -19.58
C ASP A 271 -1.21 -9.35 -19.84
N GLY A 272 -1.62 -9.54 -21.09
CA GLY A 272 -2.61 -10.53 -21.47
C GLY A 272 -4.08 -10.14 -21.31
N ALA A 273 -4.39 -9.01 -20.66
CA ALA A 273 -5.76 -8.61 -20.35
C ALA A 273 -6.33 -7.57 -21.33
N GLU A 274 -7.39 -7.94 -22.05
CA GLU A 274 -8.30 -6.99 -22.70
C GLU A 274 -9.45 -6.62 -21.76
N TYR A 275 -10.12 -5.49 -22.04
CA TYR A 275 -11.38 -5.20 -21.38
C TYR A 275 -12.41 -4.63 -22.34
N LYS A 276 -13.58 -5.28 -22.33
CA LYS A 276 -14.78 -4.90 -23.06
C LYS A 276 -15.99 -4.99 -22.16
N VAL A 277 -16.98 -4.15 -22.44
CA VAL A 277 -18.25 -4.12 -21.73
C VAL A 277 -19.37 -3.80 -22.71
N THR A 278 -20.51 -4.45 -22.52
CA THR A 278 -21.70 -4.23 -23.32
C THR A 278 -22.72 -3.45 -22.48
N GLU A 279 -23.09 -2.26 -22.94
CA GLU A 279 -24.17 -1.47 -22.35
C GLU A 279 -25.44 -1.74 -23.16
N THR A 280 -26.49 -2.22 -22.49
CA THR A 280 -27.80 -2.46 -23.10
C THR A 280 -28.79 -1.41 -22.60
N ILE A 281 -29.34 -0.63 -23.52
CA ILE A 281 -30.33 0.40 -23.26
C ILE A 281 -31.65 -0.07 -23.86
N PHE A 282 -32.69 -0.15 -23.04
CA PHE A 282 -34.05 -0.32 -23.54
C PHE A 282 -34.65 1.05 -23.88
N ASN A 283 -35.14 1.22 -25.10
CA ASN A 283 -35.72 2.46 -25.58
C ASN A 283 -37.26 2.42 -25.47
N ASP A 284 -37.89 3.59 -25.34
CA ASP A 284 -39.36 3.71 -25.23
C ASP A 284 -40.11 3.16 -26.45
N ASP A 285 -39.46 3.09 -27.61
CA ASP A 285 -40.00 2.53 -28.85
C ASP A 285 -39.93 0.99 -28.91
N ASN A 286 -39.72 0.32 -27.77
CA ASN A 286 -39.64 -1.14 -27.67
C ASN A 286 -38.47 -1.73 -28.49
N SER A 287 -37.39 -0.97 -28.64
CA SER A 287 -36.14 -1.43 -29.23
C SER A 287 -35.02 -1.49 -28.17
N TYR A 288 -34.01 -2.32 -28.41
CA TYR A 288 -32.78 -2.30 -27.62
C TYR A 288 -31.68 -1.57 -28.39
N THR A 289 -31.02 -0.61 -27.75
CA THR A 289 -29.74 -0.09 -28.22
C THR A 289 -28.62 -0.76 -27.43
N ILE A 290 -27.75 -1.50 -28.13
CA ILE A 290 -26.57 -2.09 -27.54
C ILE A 290 -25.34 -1.29 -27.97
N LYS A 291 -24.57 -0.82 -26.98
CA LYS A 291 -23.23 -0.26 -27.20
C LYS A 291 -22.21 -1.31 -26.78
N ASP A 292 -21.47 -1.82 -27.76
CA ASP A 292 -20.30 -2.67 -27.52
C ASP A 292 -19.08 -1.77 -27.36
N ARG A 293 -18.48 -1.76 -26.15
CA ARG A 293 -17.45 -0.81 -25.74
C ARG A 293 -16.16 -1.55 -25.40
N HIS A 294 -15.06 -1.05 -25.91
CA HIS A 294 -13.70 -1.48 -25.55
C HIS A 294 -12.91 -0.27 -25.05
N GLY A 295 -11.93 -0.50 -24.17
CA GLY A 295 -11.03 0.56 -23.77
C GLY A 295 -10.30 0.34 -22.45
N ILE A 296 -10.01 1.44 -21.78
CA ILE A 296 -9.09 1.49 -20.64
C ILE A 296 -9.89 1.18 -19.37
N ARG A 297 -9.55 0.09 -18.69
CA ARG A 297 -10.06 -0.21 -17.36
C ARG A 297 -9.00 0.10 -16.31
N LEU A 298 -9.33 1.04 -15.43
CA LEU A 298 -8.54 1.36 -14.24
C LEU A 298 -9.11 0.61 -13.03
N VAL A 299 -8.27 -0.10 -12.29
CA VAL A 299 -8.64 -0.80 -11.05
C VAL A 299 -7.80 -0.27 -9.91
N PHE A 300 -8.43 0.37 -8.94
CA PHE A 300 -7.73 0.96 -7.79
C PHE A 300 -7.67 -0.02 -6.63
N GLN A 301 -6.47 -0.18 -6.05
CA GLN A 301 -6.25 -1.02 -4.88
C GLN A 301 -5.57 -0.19 -3.80
N GLN A 302 -6.14 -0.16 -2.60
CA GLN A 302 -5.56 0.57 -1.47
C GLN A 302 -4.69 -0.38 -0.63
N TYR A 303 -3.41 -0.04 -0.47
CA TYR A 303 -2.42 -0.88 0.20
C TYR A 303 -1.46 -0.02 1.05
N GLY A 304 -0.69 -0.63 1.95
CA GLY A 304 0.38 0.05 2.66
C GLY A 304 0.33 -0.16 4.17
N GLN A 305 0.99 0.73 4.90
CA GLN A 305 1.04 0.72 6.37
C GLN A 305 0.88 2.15 6.89
N ILE A 306 -0.16 2.34 7.71
CA ILE A 306 -0.43 3.60 8.38
C ILE A 306 -0.32 3.40 9.88
N GLY A 307 0.21 4.39 10.58
CA GLY A 307 0.40 4.32 12.02
C GLY A 307 0.28 5.67 12.70
N VAL A 308 -0.10 5.61 13.97
CA VAL A 308 -0.09 6.75 14.89
C VAL A 308 0.94 6.49 15.97
N PHE A 309 1.45 7.55 16.58
CA PHE A 309 2.33 7.43 17.73
C PHE A 309 1.64 6.64 18.86
N ASP A 310 2.34 5.66 19.41
CA ASP A 310 1.85 4.84 20.51
C ASP A 310 2.97 4.61 21.53
N PHE A 311 2.78 5.14 22.74
CA PHE A 311 3.79 5.04 23.79
C PHE A 311 4.05 3.60 24.22
N MET A 312 3.03 2.72 24.19
CA MET A 312 3.19 1.32 24.56
C MET A 312 4.02 0.56 23.52
N ALA A 313 3.85 0.87 22.22
CA ALA A 313 4.68 0.34 21.14
C ALA A 313 6.14 0.77 21.31
N LEU A 314 6.39 2.06 21.59
CA LEU A 314 7.75 2.55 21.88
C LEU A 314 8.36 1.82 23.10
N LEU A 315 7.63 1.74 24.21
CA LEU A 315 8.11 1.10 25.44
C LEU A 315 8.42 -0.39 25.22
N THR A 316 7.55 -1.11 24.52
CA THR A 316 7.74 -2.54 24.24
C THR A 316 9.00 -2.76 23.40
N ASN A 317 9.20 -1.95 22.37
CA ASN A 317 10.40 -2.02 21.52
C ASN A 317 11.67 -1.59 22.27
N LEU A 318 11.57 -0.64 23.21
CA LEU A 318 12.69 -0.24 24.07
C LEU A 318 13.07 -1.35 25.07
N VAL A 319 12.09 -2.03 25.65
CA VAL A 319 12.33 -3.17 26.57
C VAL A 319 12.98 -4.33 25.81
N ALA A 320 12.50 -4.65 24.61
CA ALA A 320 13.13 -5.63 23.74
C ALA A 320 14.58 -5.24 23.39
N ALA A 321 14.82 -3.95 23.14
CA ALA A 321 16.15 -3.41 22.87
C ALA A 321 17.10 -3.50 24.08
N LEU A 322 16.60 -3.33 25.32
CA LEU A 322 17.39 -3.50 26.54
C LEU A 322 17.94 -4.93 26.71
N ALA A 323 17.24 -5.94 26.19
CA ALA A 323 17.71 -7.31 26.20
C ALA A 323 19.02 -7.49 25.40
N LEU A 324 19.19 -6.76 24.29
CA LEU A 324 20.43 -6.82 23.48
C LEU A 324 21.66 -6.36 24.27
N PHE A 325 21.51 -5.35 25.14
CA PHE A 325 22.62 -4.92 26.00
C PHE A 325 23.11 -6.03 26.94
N LYS A 326 22.20 -6.90 27.42
CA LYS A 326 22.58 -8.06 28.25
C LYS A 326 23.37 -9.09 27.46
N VAL A 327 23.05 -9.29 26.18
CA VAL A 327 23.82 -10.16 25.28
C VAL A 327 25.26 -9.68 25.13
N ALA A 328 25.49 -8.37 24.98
CA ALA A 328 26.85 -7.82 24.95
C ALA A 328 27.63 -8.08 26.23
N THR A 329 27.00 -7.91 27.41
CA THR A 329 27.63 -8.24 28.69
C THR A 329 28.00 -9.72 28.74
N PHE A 330 27.07 -10.61 28.36
CA PHE A 330 27.30 -12.05 28.33
C PHE A 330 28.49 -12.43 27.43
N LEU A 331 28.60 -11.85 26.23
CA LEU A 331 29.72 -12.13 25.32
C LEU A 331 31.06 -11.70 25.90
N VAL A 332 31.12 -10.52 26.53
CA VAL A 332 32.34 -10.03 27.19
C VAL A 332 32.70 -10.91 28.39
N GLU A 333 31.71 -11.36 29.15
CA GLU A 333 31.92 -12.28 30.28
C GLU A 333 32.40 -13.66 29.84
N LEU A 334 31.86 -14.19 28.74
CA LEU A 334 32.31 -15.45 28.14
C LEU A 334 33.78 -15.33 27.71
N LEU A 335 34.14 -14.22 27.07
CA LEU A 335 35.51 -13.92 26.66
C LEU A 335 36.43 -13.84 27.88
N MET A 336 36.00 -13.09 28.91
CA MET A 336 36.74 -12.90 30.16
C MET A 336 37.03 -14.22 30.88
N LEU A 337 36.03 -15.10 31.01
CA LEU A 337 36.12 -16.31 31.83
C LEU A 337 36.67 -17.54 31.11
N LYS A 338 36.64 -17.56 29.76
CA LYS A 338 37.05 -18.76 29.00
C LYS A 338 38.26 -18.55 28.10
N PHE A 339 38.47 -17.35 27.56
CA PHE A 339 39.43 -17.13 26.47
C PHE A 339 40.64 -16.28 26.86
N LEU A 340 40.54 -15.41 27.87
CA LEU A 340 41.69 -14.60 28.29
C LEU A 340 42.71 -15.41 29.12
N PRO A 341 44.02 -15.11 29.00
CA PRO A 341 45.04 -15.76 29.82
C PRO A 341 44.83 -15.61 31.33
N GLN A 342 44.26 -14.48 31.77
CA GLN A 342 43.99 -14.17 33.18
C GLN A 342 42.64 -14.72 33.68
N LYS A 343 42.01 -15.66 32.96
CA LYS A 343 40.69 -16.22 33.29
C LYS A 343 40.56 -16.70 34.74
N ASP A 344 41.60 -17.32 35.30
CA ASP A 344 41.55 -17.88 36.66
C ASP A 344 41.51 -16.77 37.71
N GLN A 345 42.21 -15.65 37.46
CA GLN A 345 42.12 -14.45 38.30
C GLN A 345 40.74 -13.82 38.20
N TYR A 346 40.18 -13.71 36.98
CA TYR A 346 38.83 -13.20 36.79
C TYR A 346 37.76 -14.08 37.46
N GLU A 347 37.93 -15.41 37.46
CA GLU A 347 37.02 -16.35 38.14
C GLU A 347 37.03 -16.14 39.65
N GLN A 348 38.21 -15.97 40.26
CA GLN A 348 38.35 -15.74 41.70
C GLN A 348 37.68 -14.45 42.16
N PHE A 349 37.79 -13.36 41.37
CA PHE A 349 37.12 -12.11 41.72
C PHE A 349 35.61 -12.13 41.44
N LYS A 350 35.14 -12.93 40.47
CA LYS A 350 33.73 -12.98 40.08
C LYS A 350 32.90 -13.94 40.91
N PHE A 351 33.46 -15.09 41.30
CA PHE A 351 32.73 -16.13 42.01
C PHE A 351 33.32 -16.35 43.40
N GLU A 352 32.46 -16.19 44.41
CA GLU A 352 32.77 -16.55 45.80
C GLU A 352 32.34 -18.01 46.01
N LYS A 353 33.30 -18.90 46.23
CA LYS A 353 33.03 -20.34 46.46
C LYS A 353 32.82 -20.55 47.96
N THR A 354 31.63 -21.02 48.34
CA THR A 354 31.37 -21.42 49.73
C THR A 354 32.09 -22.72 50.06
N LEU A 355 32.22 -23.02 51.36
CA LEU A 355 32.61 -24.35 51.83
C LEU A 355 31.68 -25.42 51.27
N ASP A 356 32.21 -26.62 51.03
CA ASP A 356 31.39 -27.77 50.64
C ASP A 356 30.54 -28.22 51.83
N PHE A 357 29.22 -27.98 51.74
CA PHE A 357 28.28 -28.34 52.79
C PHE A 357 28.13 -29.86 52.99
N SER A 358 28.62 -30.69 52.06
CA SER A 358 28.68 -32.14 52.25
C SER A 358 29.80 -32.52 53.24
N ASP A 359 30.90 -31.78 53.27
CA ASP A 359 31.98 -31.94 54.24
C ASP A 359 31.58 -31.43 55.63
N ILE A 360 30.80 -30.34 55.68
CA ILE A 360 30.20 -29.85 56.93
C ILE A 360 29.21 -30.87 57.49
N ARG A 361 28.37 -31.49 56.64
CA ARG A 361 27.39 -32.51 57.06
C ARG A 361 28.03 -33.83 57.48
N LYS A 362 29.15 -34.22 56.89
CA LYS A 362 29.91 -35.43 57.26
C LYS A 362 30.84 -35.22 58.45
N GLY A 363 30.91 -34.00 59.00
CA GLY A 363 31.78 -33.67 60.14
C GLY A 363 33.28 -33.69 59.80
N THR A 364 33.63 -33.64 58.52
CA THR A 364 35.03 -33.75 58.04
C THR A 364 35.69 -32.40 57.76
N SER A 365 34.98 -31.28 57.87
CA SER A 365 35.59 -29.95 57.76
C SER A 365 36.04 -29.42 59.14
N ASP A 366 37.35 -29.28 59.34
CA ASP A 366 37.90 -28.56 60.49
C ASP A 366 37.42 -27.10 60.50
N LYS A 367 36.95 -26.63 61.67
CA LYS A 367 36.50 -25.24 61.92
C LYS A 367 37.67 -24.22 61.94
N GLY A 368 38.69 -24.40 61.11
CA GLY A 368 40.03 -23.85 61.32
C GLY A 368 40.63 -23.05 60.16
N SER A 369 39.85 -22.36 59.34
CA SER A 369 40.42 -21.41 58.36
C SER A 369 39.50 -20.24 58.04
N VAL A 370 39.05 -19.53 59.09
CA VAL A 370 38.62 -18.13 58.94
C VAL A 370 39.85 -17.27 59.20
N ASN A 371 40.66 -17.05 58.16
CA ASN A 371 41.58 -15.92 58.10
C ASN A 371 41.88 -15.58 56.63
N SER A 372 41.35 -14.42 56.23
CA SER A 372 41.84 -13.47 55.21
C SER A 372 42.21 -13.97 53.80
N ALA A 373 41.48 -13.48 52.81
CA ALA A 373 41.96 -12.45 51.87
C ALA A 373 40.77 -11.70 51.26
#